data_AF-A0A1Y1VNZ2-F1
#
_entry.id   AF-A0A1Y1VNZ2-F1
#
_cell.length_a   1.000
_cell.length_b   1.000
_cell.length_c   1.000
_cell.angle_alpha   90.00
_cell.angle_beta   90.00
_cell.angle_gamma   90.00
#
_symmetry.space_group_name_H-M   'P 1'
#
loop_
_entity.id
_entity.type
_entity.pdbx_description
1 polymer ?
#
loop_
_entity_poly.entity_id
_entity_poly.type
_entity_poly.pdbx_seq_one_letter_code
_entity_poly.pdbx_strand_id
1 'polypeptide(L)'
;MNISNINLLIAIYISRWYYTLPCLFCGIIYYFLIVNIKGSFTLSEGSIVAQGFTLLFNDSILYCTQKLNIIRHPEIFDFDRSNIFAMLEVLIVGSIICYFILYPLFQRSLSNYHKWKDHHYLLEDRKNFRRLYHKFSINTWFGFIALIIICLMPYSTYIIKENPFIWVIKYICQPRRLFLISLWLCLLSSIVIAMKWLLGKTNTLSDLNNKRKFYHILSVLMFFPGYLIDVIFSI
;
A
#
# COMPACT_ATOMS: atom_id res chain seq x y z
N MET A 1 -42.03 22.15 -10.94
CA MET A 1 -40.72 21.59 -11.33
C MET A 1 -40.76 20.10 -11.00
N ASN A 2 -40.83 19.23 -12.01
CA ASN A 2 -41.14 17.81 -11.83
C ASN A 2 -40.05 17.10 -11.00
N ILE A 3 -40.48 16.21 -10.10
CA ILE A 3 -39.62 15.37 -9.25
C ILE A 3 -38.61 14.57 -10.10
N SER A 4 -38.98 14.20 -11.33
CA SER A 4 -38.08 13.54 -12.30
C SER A 4 -36.88 14.40 -12.71
N ASN A 5 -37.06 15.72 -12.88
CA ASN A 5 -35.98 16.63 -13.26
C ASN A 5 -35.02 16.89 -12.10
N ILE A 6 -35.53 16.89 -10.86
CA ILE A 6 -34.70 17.03 -9.66
C ILE A 6 -33.83 15.78 -9.48
N ASN A 7 -34.40 14.58 -9.63
CA ASN A 7 -33.63 13.33 -9.54
C ASN A 7 -32.57 13.19 -10.64
N LEU A 8 -32.88 13.65 -11.87
CA LEU A 8 -31.92 13.67 -12.98
C LEU A 8 -30.77 14.65 -12.71
N LEU A 9 -31.07 15.85 -12.21
CA LEU A 9 -30.05 16.83 -11.82
C LEU A 9 -29.16 16.29 -10.70
N ILE A 10 -29.74 15.70 -9.66
CA ILE A 10 -29.00 15.08 -8.55
C ILE A 10 -28.10 13.95 -9.07
N ALA A 11 -28.60 13.09 -9.97
CA ALA A 11 -27.80 12.02 -10.57
C ALA A 11 -26.61 12.57 -11.39
N ILE A 12 -26.82 13.64 -12.17
CA ILE A 12 -25.75 14.30 -12.94
C ILE A 12 -24.71 14.93 -11.99
N TYR A 13 -25.14 15.61 -10.92
CA TYR A 13 -24.23 16.20 -9.94
C TYR A 13 -23.42 15.13 -9.21
N ILE A 14 -24.06 14.05 -8.76
CA ILE A 14 -23.39 12.91 -8.13
C ILE A 14 -22.39 12.27 -9.09
N SER A 15 -22.76 12.08 -10.37
CA SER A 15 -21.86 11.53 -11.39
C SER A 15 -20.59 12.38 -11.56
N ARG A 16 -20.71 13.71 -11.53
CA ARG A 16 -19.57 14.62 -11.68
C ARG A 16 -18.56 14.47 -10.54
N TRP A 17 -19.02 14.32 -9.31
CA TRP A 17 -18.13 14.16 -8.15
C TRP A 17 -17.27 12.89 -8.22
N TYR A 18 -17.81 11.80 -8.78
CA TYR A 18 -17.06 10.56 -8.97
C TYR A 18 -15.90 10.70 -9.98
N TYR A 19 -15.90 11.72 -10.85
CA TYR A 19 -14.80 11.98 -11.77
C TYR A 19 -13.88 13.11 -11.29
N THR A 20 -14.45 14.20 -10.77
CA THR A 20 -13.66 15.38 -10.40
C THR A 20 -12.76 15.12 -9.20
N LEU A 21 -13.23 14.40 -8.18
CA LEU A 21 -12.45 14.12 -6.97
C LEU A 21 -11.23 13.24 -7.26
N PRO A 22 -11.35 12.09 -7.97
CA PRO A 22 -10.18 11.31 -8.36
C PRO A 22 -9.19 12.09 -9.24
N CYS A 23 -9.68 12.88 -10.20
CA CYS A 23 -8.78 13.70 -11.04
C CYS A 23 -7.98 14.72 -10.22
N LEU A 24 -8.62 15.41 -9.27
CA LEU A 24 -7.94 16.35 -8.38
C LEU A 24 -6.92 15.62 -7.48
N PHE A 25 -7.32 14.48 -6.91
CA PHE A 25 -6.42 13.68 -6.08
C PHE A 25 -5.20 13.16 -6.86
N CYS A 26 -5.42 12.70 -8.10
CA CYS A 26 -4.34 12.31 -9.01
C CYS A 26 -3.38 13.47 -9.29
N GLY A 27 -3.92 14.67 -9.56
CA GLY A 27 -3.11 15.87 -9.77
C GLY A 27 -2.26 16.23 -8.54
N ILE A 28 -2.82 16.12 -7.33
CA ILE A 28 -2.10 16.38 -6.07
C ILE A 28 -0.98 15.37 -5.86
N ILE A 29 -1.27 14.07 -6.03
CA ILE A 29 -0.24 13.02 -5.88
C ILE A 29 0.85 13.19 -6.93
N TYR A 30 0.48 13.44 -8.18
CA TYR A 30 1.44 13.65 -9.25
C TYR A 30 2.36 14.83 -8.95
N TYR A 31 1.80 15.96 -8.53
CA TYR A 31 2.58 17.12 -8.12
C TYR A 31 3.55 16.79 -6.98
N PHE A 32 3.08 16.07 -5.94
CA PHE A 32 3.91 15.66 -4.82
C PHE A 32 5.08 14.76 -5.26
N LEU A 33 4.81 13.77 -6.12
CA LEU A 33 5.84 12.85 -6.62
C LEU A 33 6.92 13.56 -7.43
N ILE A 34 6.54 14.52 -8.29
CA ILE A 34 7.49 15.22 -9.17
C ILE A 34 8.24 16.35 -8.44
N VAL A 35 7.54 17.11 -7.58
CA VAL A 35 8.11 18.33 -6.96
C VAL A 35 8.76 18.04 -5.61
N ASN A 36 8.16 17.19 -4.77
CA ASN A 36 8.65 16.97 -3.41
C ASN A 36 9.61 15.77 -3.34
N ILE A 37 9.44 14.77 -4.21
CA ILE A 37 10.32 13.59 -4.29
C ILE A 37 11.22 13.67 -5.53
N LYS A 38 11.97 14.77 -5.64
CA LYS A 38 12.83 15.03 -6.82
C LYS A 38 13.84 13.90 -7.03
N GLY A 39 13.91 13.42 -8.26
CA GLY A 39 14.89 12.41 -8.70
C GLY A 39 14.48 10.96 -8.44
N SER A 40 13.33 10.70 -7.82
CA SER A 40 12.85 9.32 -7.61
C SER A 40 12.02 8.75 -8.76
N PHE A 41 11.37 9.61 -9.55
CA PHE A 41 10.52 9.18 -10.65
C PHE A 41 10.74 10.03 -11.90
N THR A 42 10.70 9.39 -13.06
CA THR A 42 10.49 10.09 -14.34
C THR A 42 9.06 10.64 -14.43
N LEU A 43 8.82 11.61 -15.33
CA LEU A 43 7.47 12.18 -15.53
C LEU A 43 6.41 11.11 -15.84
N SER A 44 6.77 10.09 -16.63
CA SER A 44 5.89 8.97 -16.96
C SER A 44 5.69 8.01 -15.79
N GLU A 45 6.74 7.62 -15.07
CA GLU A 45 6.61 6.74 -13.90
C GLU A 45 5.77 7.38 -12.80
N GLY A 46 6.02 8.66 -12.51
CA GLY A 46 5.22 9.41 -11.54
C GLY A 46 3.75 9.47 -11.94
N SER A 47 3.44 9.55 -13.24
CA SER A 47 2.05 9.58 -13.73
C SER A 47 1.33 8.23 -13.54
N ILE A 48 2.05 7.12 -13.75
CA ILE A 48 1.50 5.76 -13.56
C ILE A 48 1.27 5.51 -12.07
N VAL A 49 2.23 5.88 -11.23
CA VAL A 49 2.12 5.74 -9.78
C VAL A 49 0.97 6.59 -9.23
N ALA A 50 0.84 7.85 -9.67
CA ALA A 50 -0.25 8.73 -9.25
C ALA A 50 -1.64 8.17 -9.63
N GLN A 51 -1.78 7.63 -10.85
CA GLN A 51 -3.01 6.97 -11.29
C GLN A 51 -3.31 5.73 -10.45
N GLY A 52 -2.31 4.89 -10.18
CA GLY A 52 -2.46 3.68 -9.36
C GLY A 52 -2.92 4.00 -7.93
N PHE A 53 -2.29 4.98 -7.27
CA PHE A 53 -2.72 5.43 -5.94
C PHE A 53 -4.12 6.04 -5.95
N THR A 54 -4.46 6.80 -6.98
CA THR A 54 -5.79 7.39 -7.12
C THR A 54 -6.86 6.33 -7.26
N LEU A 55 -6.61 5.33 -8.10
CA LEU A 55 -7.54 4.22 -8.30
C LEU A 55 -7.73 3.44 -7.00
N LEU A 56 -6.63 3.07 -6.33
CA LEU A 56 -6.70 2.37 -5.04
C LEU A 56 -7.49 3.17 -4.00
N PHE A 57 -7.18 4.46 -3.82
CA PHE A 57 -7.84 5.29 -2.82
C PHE A 57 -9.34 5.50 -3.13
N ASN A 58 -9.66 5.79 -4.39
CA ASN A 58 -11.05 6.00 -4.80
C ASN A 58 -11.88 4.70 -4.67
N ASP A 59 -11.33 3.57 -5.11
CA ASP A 59 -12.00 2.27 -4.98
C ASP A 59 -12.23 1.91 -3.52
N SER A 60 -11.29 2.23 -2.63
CA SER A 60 -11.46 1.98 -1.20
C SER A 60 -12.52 2.86 -0.55
N ILE A 61 -12.61 4.14 -0.94
CA ILE A 61 -13.70 5.00 -0.47
C ILE A 61 -15.03 4.43 -0.92
N LEU A 62 -15.19 4.15 -2.22
CA LEU A 62 -16.42 3.60 -2.79
C LEU A 62 -16.84 2.31 -2.09
N TYR A 63 -15.91 1.36 -1.96
CA TYR A 63 -16.17 0.07 -1.35
C TYR A 63 -16.56 0.21 0.13
N CYS A 64 -15.85 1.05 0.87
CA CYS A 64 -16.13 1.31 2.28
C CYS A 64 -17.51 1.97 2.48
N THR A 65 -17.82 3.04 1.74
CA THR A 65 -19.09 3.75 1.88
C THR A 65 -20.28 2.90 1.45
N GLN A 66 -20.09 2.03 0.45
CA GLN A 66 -21.09 1.06 0.02
C GLN A 66 -21.32 -0.02 1.08
N LYS A 67 -20.26 -0.70 1.58
CA LYS A 67 -20.41 -1.79 2.56
C LYS A 67 -20.96 -1.31 3.91
N LEU A 68 -20.63 -0.09 4.32
CA LEU A 68 -21.17 0.52 5.53
C LEU A 68 -22.55 1.17 5.33
N ASN A 69 -23.14 1.09 4.13
CA ASN A 69 -24.41 1.72 3.77
C ASN A 69 -24.48 3.22 4.10
N ILE A 70 -23.35 3.94 3.99
CA ILE A 70 -23.28 5.37 4.30
C ILE A 70 -23.86 6.19 3.13
N ILE A 71 -23.52 5.82 1.91
CA ILE A 71 -23.91 6.52 0.68
C ILE A 71 -24.49 5.51 -0.30
N ARG A 72 -25.59 5.86 -0.97
CA ARG A 72 -26.12 5.09 -2.10
C ARG A 72 -25.36 5.45 -3.36
N HIS A 73 -24.57 4.51 -3.86
CA HIS A 73 -23.82 4.65 -5.11
C HIS A 73 -24.69 4.26 -6.31
N PRO A 74 -24.42 4.79 -7.51
CA PRO A 74 -25.01 4.28 -8.74
C PRO A 74 -24.72 2.77 -8.93
N GLU A 75 -25.66 2.04 -9.53
CA GLU A 75 -25.55 0.59 -9.77
C GLU A 75 -24.28 0.19 -10.57
N ILE A 76 -23.75 1.11 -11.38
CA ILE A 76 -22.50 0.92 -12.14
C ILE A 76 -21.30 0.67 -11.22
N PHE A 77 -21.37 1.05 -9.93
CA PHE A 77 -20.30 0.83 -8.95
C PHE A 77 -20.58 -0.33 -8.00
N ASP A 78 -21.70 -1.04 -8.17
CA ASP A 78 -22.05 -2.20 -7.35
C ASP A 78 -21.39 -3.46 -7.91
N PHE A 79 -20.15 -3.71 -7.48
CA PHE A 79 -19.40 -4.92 -7.84
C PHE A 79 -19.08 -5.75 -6.61
N ASP A 80 -19.39 -7.05 -6.67
CA ASP A 80 -18.92 -7.99 -5.67
C ASP A 80 -17.40 -8.11 -5.73
N ARG A 81 -16.75 -7.73 -4.62
CA ARG A 81 -15.29 -7.79 -4.48
C ARG A 81 -14.89 -9.06 -3.75
N SER A 82 -13.76 -9.64 -4.19
CA SER A 82 -13.19 -10.80 -3.51
C SER A 82 -12.65 -10.42 -2.13
N ASN A 83 -12.63 -11.39 -1.20
CA ASN A 83 -12.06 -11.21 0.13
C ASN A 83 -10.56 -10.82 0.08
N ILE A 84 -9.85 -11.23 -0.97
CA ILE A 84 -8.45 -10.86 -1.20
C ILE A 84 -8.35 -9.36 -1.42
N PHE A 85 -9.21 -8.79 -2.26
CA PHE A 85 -9.23 -7.36 -2.53
C PHE A 85 -9.55 -6.56 -1.26
N ALA A 86 -10.57 -6.99 -0.50
CA ALA A 86 -10.92 -6.35 0.77
C ALA A 86 -9.74 -6.36 1.77
N MET A 87 -8.99 -7.47 1.86
CA MET A 87 -7.81 -7.53 2.72
C MET A 87 -6.67 -6.64 2.23
N LEU A 88 -6.43 -6.58 0.92
CA LEU A 88 -5.42 -5.72 0.33
C LEU A 88 -5.72 -4.24 0.59
N GLU A 89 -6.98 -3.86 0.42
CA GLU A 89 -7.48 -2.51 0.72
C GLU A 89 -7.25 -2.15 2.20
N VAL A 90 -7.71 -3.00 3.13
CA VAL A 90 -7.52 -2.76 4.57
C VAL A 90 -6.04 -2.66 4.92
N LEU A 91 -5.20 -3.48 4.30
CA LEU A 91 -3.77 -3.45 4.54
C LEU A 91 -3.12 -2.16 4.01
N ILE A 92 -3.35 -1.80 2.74
CA ILE A 92 -2.69 -0.66 2.11
C ILE A 92 -3.30 0.65 2.61
N VAL A 93 -4.60 0.85 2.42
CA VAL A 93 -5.26 2.11 2.78
C VAL A 93 -5.35 2.27 4.30
N GLY A 94 -5.64 1.19 5.03
CA GLY A 94 -5.64 1.20 6.48
C GLY A 94 -4.26 1.52 7.07
N SER A 95 -3.16 0.98 6.53
CA SER A 95 -1.82 1.33 7.01
C SER A 95 -1.43 2.78 6.74
N ILE A 96 -1.83 3.34 5.59
CA ILE A 96 -1.64 4.76 5.27
C ILE A 96 -2.40 5.64 6.26
N ILE A 97 -3.65 5.31 6.57
CA ILE A 97 -4.46 6.04 7.56
C ILE A 97 -3.82 5.96 8.94
N CYS A 98 -3.38 4.76 9.37
CA CYS A 98 -2.66 4.60 10.63
C CYS A 98 -1.40 5.45 10.69
N TYR A 99 -0.64 5.54 9.60
CA TYR A 99 0.54 6.40 9.52
C TYR A 99 0.17 7.87 9.73
N PHE A 100 -0.87 8.39 9.07
CA PHE A 100 -1.29 9.78 9.25
C PHE A 100 -1.74 10.08 10.68
N ILE A 101 -2.50 9.18 11.31
CA ILE A 101 -2.94 9.34 12.70
C ILE A 101 -1.76 9.34 13.68
N LEU A 102 -0.77 8.49 13.44
CA LEU A 102 0.40 8.33 14.33
C LEU A 102 1.57 9.25 13.98
N TYR A 103 1.51 9.94 12.85
CA TYR A 103 2.53 10.87 12.38
C TYR A 103 3.07 11.84 13.43
N PRO A 104 2.24 12.54 14.25
CA PRO A 104 2.77 13.47 15.26
C PRO A 104 3.62 12.77 16.33
N LEU A 105 3.26 11.54 16.73
CA LEU A 105 4.04 10.76 17.69
C LEU A 105 5.33 10.24 17.06
N PHE A 106 5.25 9.79 15.82
CA PHE A 106 6.41 9.35 15.04
C PHE A 106 7.42 10.49 14.85
N GLN A 107 6.96 11.69 14.49
CA GLN A 107 7.82 12.86 14.35
C GLN A 107 8.51 13.25 15.67
N ARG A 108 7.80 13.16 16.80
CA ARG A 108 8.42 13.38 18.12
C ARG A 108 9.46 12.31 18.44
N SER A 109 9.20 11.06 18.10
CA SER A 109 10.20 9.98 18.25
C SER A 109 11.45 10.28 17.42
N LEU A 110 11.28 10.58 16.13
CA LEU A 110 12.37 10.87 15.20
C LEU A 110 13.18 12.10 15.62
N SER A 111 12.53 13.19 16.02
CA SER A 111 13.21 14.38 16.52
C SER A 111 14.07 14.07 17.76
N ASN A 112 13.58 13.25 18.69
CA ASN A 112 14.35 12.90 19.89
C ASN A 112 15.48 11.92 19.57
N TYR A 113 15.32 11.07 18.56
CA TYR A 113 16.39 10.21 18.05
C TYR A 113 17.57 11.03 17.50
N HIS A 114 17.29 12.04 16.68
CA HIS A 114 18.33 12.92 16.15
C HIS A 114 19.05 13.69 17.26
N LYS A 115 18.32 14.26 18.22
CA LYS A 115 18.90 14.98 19.37
C LYS A 115 19.72 14.07 20.30
N TRP A 116 19.31 12.82 20.46
CA TRP A 116 20.08 11.84 21.23
C TRP A 116 21.42 11.49 20.55
N LYS A 117 21.44 11.39 19.21
CA LYS A 117 22.64 11.08 18.43
C LYS A 117 23.59 12.27 18.22
N ASP A 118 23.09 13.48 18.38
CA ASP A 118 23.89 14.69 18.19
C ASP A 118 24.88 14.88 19.37
N HIS A 119 26.17 14.97 19.02
CA HIS A 119 27.24 15.12 19.99
C HIS A 119 27.37 16.53 20.58
N HIS A 120 26.69 17.53 19.99
CA HIS A 120 26.67 18.90 20.53
C HIS A 120 25.94 19.01 21.88
N TYR A 121 25.04 18.08 22.20
CA TYR A 121 24.31 18.10 23.47
C TYR A 121 25.11 17.48 24.62
N LEU A 122 24.91 18.02 25.83
CA LEU A 122 25.47 17.49 27.07
C LEU A 122 25.04 16.04 27.30
N LEU A 123 25.89 15.27 28.00
CA LEU A 123 25.65 13.85 28.22
C LEU A 123 24.35 13.56 29.00
N GLU A 124 23.95 14.47 29.88
CA GLU A 124 22.70 14.40 30.63
C GLU A 124 21.46 14.66 29.76
N ASP A 125 21.52 15.67 28.88
CA ASP A 125 20.46 15.94 27.90
C ASP A 125 20.29 14.76 26.93
N ARG A 126 21.39 14.17 26.45
CA ARG A 126 21.34 12.97 25.60
C ARG A 126 20.68 11.79 26.29
N LYS A 127 20.91 11.59 27.60
CA LYS A 127 20.21 10.56 28.39
C LYS A 127 18.70 10.84 28.45
N ASN A 128 18.31 12.10 28.61
CA ASN A 128 16.90 12.50 28.60
C ASN A 128 16.24 12.31 27.23
N PHE A 129 16.90 12.74 26.14
CA PHE A 129 16.41 12.51 24.77
C PHE A 129 16.26 11.02 24.45
N ARG A 130 17.19 10.17 24.92
CA ARG A 130 17.07 8.71 24.78
C ARG A 130 15.81 8.18 25.46
N ARG A 131 15.52 8.60 26.70
CA ARG A 131 14.30 8.21 27.43
C ARG A 131 13.03 8.66 26.69
N LEU A 132 13.02 9.91 26.21
CA LEU A 132 11.89 10.46 25.44
C LEU A 132 11.68 9.72 24.12
N TYR A 133 12.76 9.43 23.38
CA TYR A 133 12.72 8.62 22.17
C TYR A 133 12.07 7.26 22.43
N HIS A 134 12.54 6.51 23.44
CA HIS A 134 11.95 5.21 23.78
C HIS A 134 10.47 5.34 24.16
N LYS A 135 10.09 6.35 24.95
CA LYS A 135 8.70 6.61 25.32
C LYS A 135 7.81 6.86 24.09
N PHE A 136 8.21 7.78 23.20
CA PHE A 136 7.44 8.09 22.00
C PHE A 136 7.41 6.94 21.00
N SER A 137 8.51 6.20 20.86
CA SER A 137 8.57 5.00 20.02
C SER A 137 7.61 3.92 20.51
N ILE A 138 7.61 3.62 21.82
CA ILE A 138 6.70 2.65 22.42
C ILE A 138 5.25 3.10 22.24
N ASN A 139 4.94 4.37 22.51
CA ASN A 139 3.60 4.91 22.33
C ASN A 139 3.14 4.83 20.86
N THR A 140 4.04 5.04 19.90
CA THR A 140 3.73 4.92 18.47
C THR A 140 3.37 3.47 18.11
N TRP A 141 4.16 2.50 18.58
CA TRP A 141 3.88 1.07 18.37
C TRP A 141 2.59 0.61 19.05
N PHE A 142 2.36 1.03 20.29
CA PHE A 142 1.13 0.72 21.00
C PHE A 142 -0.08 1.35 20.30
N GLY A 143 0.03 2.60 19.85
CA GLY A 143 -1.00 3.27 19.06
C GLY A 143 -1.29 2.54 17.74
N PHE A 144 -0.26 2.02 17.07
CA PHE A 144 -0.43 1.22 15.85
C PHE A 144 -1.19 -0.06 16.11
N ILE A 145 -0.81 -0.82 17.15
CA ILE A 145 -1.51 -2.04 17.55
C ILE A 145 -2.97 -1.73 17.95
N ALA A 146 -3.18 -0.65 18.70
CA ALA A 146 -4.51 -0.21 19.11
C ALA A 146 -5.40 0.14 17.90
N LEU A 147 -4.87 0.85 16.90
CA LEU A 147 -5.62 1.16 15.67
C LEU A 147 -5.96 -0.10 14.86
N ILE A 148 -5.05 -1.08 14.81
CA ILE A 148 -5.35 -2.36 14.17
C ILE A 148 -6.51 -3.06 14.90
N ILE A 149 -6.44 -3.18 16.23
CA ILE A 149 -7.43 -3.93 17.01
C ILE A 149 -8.78 -3.22 17.07
N ILE A 150 -8.80 -1.89 17.18
CA ILE A 150 -10.04 -1.10 17.38
C ILE A 150 -10.69 -0.72 16.05
N CYS A 151 -9.91 -0.45 15.00
CA CYS A 151 -10.45 0.06 13.73
C CYS A 151 -10.36 -0.96 12.60
N LEU A 152 -9.17 -1.47 12.28
CA LEU A 152 -8.97 -2.28 11.06
C LEU A 152 -9.50 -3.71 11.21
N MET A 153 -9.31 -4.33 12.37
CA MET A 153 -9.75 -5.70 12.64
C MET A 153 -11.28 -5.84 12.65
N PRO A 154 -12.06 -4.96 13.32
CA PRO A 154 -13.52 -5.06 13.29
C PRO A 154 -14.08 -4.81 11.89
N TYR A 155 -13.52 -3.83 11.15
CA TYR A 155 -13.94 -3.54 9.78
C TYR A 155 -13.70 -4.71 8.83
N SER A 156 -12.51 -5.30 8.84
CA SER A 156 -12.20 -6.48 8.02
C SER A 156 -13.03 -7.71 8.43
N THR A 157 -13.28 -7.89 9.74
CA THR A 157 -14.15 -8.97 10.23
C THR A 157 -15.59 -8.79 9.75
N TYR A 158 -16.09 -7.55 9.69
CA TYR A 158 -17.42 -7.24 9.17
C TYR A 158 -17.55 -7.61 7.69
N ILE A 159 -16.52 -7.35 6.88
CA ILE A 159 -16.54 -7.63 5.44
C ILE A 159 -16.38 -9.12 5.14
N ILE A 160 -15.39 -9.77 5.76
CA ILE A 160 -14.99 -11.15 5.44
C ILE A 160 -15.83 -12.18 6.23
N LYS A 161 -16.50 -11.74 7.30
CA LYS A 161 -17.26 -12.57 8.25
C LYS A 161 -16.40 -13.60 9.00
N GLU A 162 -15.08 -13.37 9.04
CA GLU A 162 -14.10 -14.18 9.75
C GLU A 162 -13.03 -13.27 10.35
N ASN A 163 -12.34 -13.74 11.40
CA ASN A 163 -11.18 -13.03 11.91
C ASN A 163 -10.09 -12.89 10.81
N PRO A 164 -9.60 -11.68 10.52
CA PRO A 164 -8.68 -11.43 9.40
C PRO A 164 -7.35 -12.18 9.53
N PHE A 165 -6.83 -12.36 10.75
CA PHE A 165 -5.57 -13.07 10.96
C PHE A 165 -5.71 -14.57 10.70
N ILE A 166 -6.83 -15.16 11.16
CA ILE A 166 -7.14 -16.56 10.90
C ILE A 166 -7.34 -16.77 9.40
N TRP A 167 -8.07 -15.87 8.75
CA TRP A 167 -8.27 -15.90 7.30
C TRP A 167 -6.93 -15.87 6.55
N VAL A 168 -6.00 -14.98 6.92
CA VAL A 168 -4.66 -14.90 6.30
C VAL A 168 -3.88 -16.19 6.48
N ILE A 169 -3.89 -16.78 7.69
CA ILE A 169 -3.19 -18.05 7.95
C ILE A 169 -3.78 -19.16 7.07
N LYS A 170 -5.11 -19.30 7.04
CA LYS A 170 -5.79 -20.28 6.18
C LYS A 170 -5.49 -20.07 4.70
N TYR A 171 -5.46 -18.81 4.27
CA TYR A 171 -5.15 -18.43 2.89
C TYR A 171 -3.71 -18.80 2.51
N ILE A 172 -2.72 -18.48 3.35
CA ILE A 172 -1.31 -18.78 3.12
C ILE A 172 -1.04 -20.29 3.15
N CYS A 173 -1.70 -21.04 4.04
CA CYS A 173 -1.51 -22.49 4.18
C CYS A 173 -2.09 -23.33 3.04
N GLN A 174 -2.71 -22.74 2.03
CA GLN A 174 -3.15 -23.47 0.84
C GLN A 174 -1.94 -24.04 0.08
N PRO A 175 -1.98 -25.31 -0.38
CA PRO A 175 -0.82 -25.96 -1.00
C PRO A 175 -0.30 -25.23 -2.23
N ARG A 176 -1.20 -24.65 -3.04
CA ARG A 176 -0.85 -23.81 -4.20
C ARG A 176 -0.08 -22.55 -3.80
N ARG A 177 -0.45 -21.95 -2.66
CA ARG A 177 0.18 -20.73 -2.13
C ARG A 177 1.54 -21.03 -1.51
N LEU A 178 1.65 -22.12 -0.77
CA LEU A 178 2.95 -22.59 -0.25
C LEU A 178 3.94 -22.89 -1.39
N PHE A 179 3.46 -23.47 -2.49
CA PHE A 179 4.27 -23.64 -3.70
C PHE A 179 4.75 -22.30 -4.26
N LEU A 180 3.85 -21.31 -4.43
CA LEU A 180 4.21 -19.97 -4.91
C LEU A 180 5.21 -19.27 -3.97
N ILE A 181 5.00 -19.36 -2.66
CA ILE A 181 5.91 -18.78 -1.65
C ILE A 181 7.28 -19.45 -1.74
N SER A 182 7.32 -20.78 -1.84
CA SER A 182 8.58 -21.53 -2.00
C SER A 182 9.29 -21.13 -3.30
N LEU A 183 8.57 -21.03 -4.41
CA LEU A 183 9.10 -20.54 -5.69
C LEU A 183 9.69 -19.14 -5.54
N TRP A 184 8.95 -18.20 -4.95
CA TRP A 184 9.43 -16.83 -4.74
C TRP A 184 10.64 -16.76 -3.82
N LEU A 185 10.70 -17.57 -2.75
CA LEU A 185 11.88 -17.66 -1.89
C LEU A 185 13.10 -18.22 -2.62
N CYS A 186 12.91 -19.22 -3.48
CA CYS A 186 13.96 -19.76 -4.35
C CYS A 186 14.45 -18.70 -5.34
N LEU A 187 13.54 -17.96 -5.98
CA LEU A 187 13.87 -16.88 -6.91
C LEU A 187 14.62 -15.75 -6.18
N LEU A 188 14.15 -15.29 -5.02
CA LEU A 188 14.84 -14.30 -4.19
C LEU A 188 16.23 -14.75 -3.79
N SER A 189 16.40 -16.01 -3.40
CA SER A 189 17.70 -16.58 -3.08
C SER A 189 18.62 -16.58 -4.31
N SER A 190 18.08 -16.94 -5.49
CA SER A 190 18.82 -16.89 -6.75
C SER A 190 19.26 -15.48 -7.12
N ILE A 191 18.46 -14.44 -6.80
CA ILE A 191 18.83 -13.04 -7.01
C ILE A 191 20.02 -12.66 -6.13
N VAL A 192 20.03 -13.05 -4.85
CA VAL A 192 21.13 -12.73 -3.93
C VAL A 192 22.42 -13.40 -4.39
N ILE A 193 22.35 -14.65 -4.85
CA ILE A 193 23.50 -15.39 -5.39
C ILE A 193 23.98 -14.75 -6.69
N ALA A 194 23.05 -14.46 -7.60
CA ALA A 194 23.34 -13.80 -8.87
C ALA A 194 23.95 -12.43 -8.65
N MET A 195 23.43 -11.61 -7.73
CA MET A 195 24.02 -10.31 -7.39
C MET A 195 25.47 -10.44 -6.94
N LYS A 196 25.78 -11.39 -6.03
CA LYS A 196 27.16 -11.63 -5.59
C LYS A 196 28.08 -12.06 -6.74
N TRP A 197 27.57 -12.85 -7.68
CA TRP A 197 28.34 -13.32 -8.83
C TRP A 197 28.50 -12.27 -9.95
N LEU A 198 27.47 -11.44 -10.17
CA LEU A 198 27.33 -10.51 -11.29
C LEU A 198 27.86 -9.10 -10.96
N LEU A 199 27.92 -8.72 -9.68
CA LEU A 199 28.57 -7.49 -9.19
C LEU A 199 30.11 -7.61 -9.13
N GLY A 200 30.65 -8.84 -9.17
CA GLY A 200 32.09 -9.09 -9.25
C GLY A 200 32.68 -9.01 -10.68
N LYS A 201 31.84 -8.90 -11.72
CA LYS A 201 32.27 -8.81 -13.12
C LYS A 201 32.24 -7.37 -13.64
N THR A 202 33.23 -7.03 -14.47
CA THR A 202 33.43 -5.71 -15.08
C THR A 202 32.24 -5.29 -15.95
N ASN A 203 32.03 -3.98 -16.13
CA ASN A 203 30.93 -3.42 -16.93
C ASN A 203 31.21 -3.50 -18.44
N THR A 204 31.48 -4.70 -18.97
CA THR A 204 31.54 -4.89 -20.42
C THR A 204 30.13 -4.82 -21.03
N LEU A 205 30.04 -4.46 -22.31
CA LEU A 205 28.76 -4.39 -23.03
C LEU A 205 28.00 -5.74 -23.02
N SER A 206 28.76 -6.84 -23.05
CA SER A 206 28.24 -8.22 -22.95
C SER A 206 27.65 -8.51 -21.57
N ASP A 207 28.35 -8.11 -20.51
CA ASP A 207 27.87 -8.30 -19.14
C ASP A 207 26.57 -7.53 -18.90
N LEU A 208 26.47 -6.28 -19.36
CA LEU A 208 25.24 -5.47 -19.29
C LEU A 208 24.05 -6.14 -19.99
N ASN A 209 24.27 -6.72 -21.18
CA ASN A 209 23.22 -7.43 -21.90
C ASN A 209 22.76 -8.69 -21.14
N ASN A 210 23.69 -9.42 -20.53
CA ASN A 210 23.38 -10.58 -19.70
C ASN A 210 22.61 -10.20 -18.43
N LYS A 211 22.95 -9.07 -17.78
CA LYS A 211 22.18 -8.56 -16.62
C LYS A 211 20.73 -8.27 -17.04
N ARG A 212 20.54 -7.60 -18.18
CA ARG A 212 19.20 -7.25 -18.69
C ARG A 212 18.35 -8.49 -18.95
N LYS A 213 18.91 -9.50 -19.63
CA LYS A 213 18.21 -10.77 -19.90
C LYS A 213 17.88 -11.52 -18.61
N PHE A 214 18.80 -11.55 -17.66
CA PHE A 214 18.56 -12.16 -16.35
C PHE A 214 17.37 -11.52 -15.64
N TYR A 215 17.34 -10.19 -15.51
CA TYR A 215 16.23 -9.50 -14.85
C TYR A 215 14.90 -9.64 -15.59
N HIS A 216 14.93 -9.74 -16.92
CA HIS A 216 13.72 -9.99 -17.71
C HIS A 216 13.18 -11.41 -17.53
N ILE A 217 14.05 -12.43 -17.51
CA ILE A 217 13.62 -13.81 -17.25
C ILE A 217 13.08 -13.91 -15.83
N LEU A 218 13.77 -13.28 -14.88
CA LEU A 218 13.39 -13.24 -13.49
C LEU A 218 12.01 -12.57 -13.29
N SER A 219 11.74 -11.45 -13.94
CA SER A 219 10.43 -10.79 -13.84
C SER A 219 9.33 -11.72 -14.37
N VAL A 220 9.55 -12.38 -15.51
CA VAL A 220 8.61 -13.37 -16.04
C VAL A 220 8.39 -14.51 -15.04
N LEU A 221 9.46 -15.07 -14.45
CA LEU A 221 9.35 -16.16 -13.47
C LEU A 221 8.68 -15.74 -12.15
N MET A 222 8.80 -14.48 -11.74
CA MET A 222 8.15 -13.98 -10.53
C MET A 222 6.63 -13.82 -10.71
N PHE A 223 6.20 -13.33 -11.87
CA PHE A 223 4.79 -12.96 -12.09
C PHE A 223 3.97 -14.02 -12.83
N PHE A 224 4.56 -14.73 -13.80
CA PHE A 224 3.83 -15.66 -14.66
C PHE A 224 3.25 -16.87 -13.91
N PRO A 225 3.99 -17.55 -13.01
CA PRO A 225 3.44 -18.67 -12.25
C PRO A 225 2.33 -18.23 -11.29
N GLY A 226 2.45 -17.03 -10.71
CA GLY A 226 1.39 -16.42 -9.90
C GLY A 226 0.10 -16.26 -10.71
N TYR A 227 0.20 -15.69 -11.90
CA TYR A 227 -0.91 -15.53 -12.82
C TYR A 227 -1.58 -16.86 -13.21
N LEU A 228 -0.78 -17.88 -13.54
CA LEU A 228 -1.30 -19.20 -13.92
C LEU A 228 -1.95 -19.99 -12.78
N ILE A 229 -1.52 -19.76 -11.54
CA ILE A 229 -2.08 -20.45 -10.37
C ILE A 229 -3.32 -19.70 -9.86
N ASP A 230 -3.39 -18.38 -10.10
CA ASP A 230 -4.46 -17.47 -9.69
C ASP A 230 -5.55 -17.27 -10.76
N VAL A 231 -5.94 -18.33 -11.47
CA VAL A 231 -7.05 -18.37 -12.45
C VAL A 231 -8.41 -17.89 -11.88
N ILE A 232 -8.46 -17.42 -10.64
CA ILE A 232 -9.57 -16.68 -10.02
C ILE A 232 -9.68 -15.23 -10.57
N PHE A 233 -8.74 -14.74 -11.39
CA PHE A 233 -8.96 -13.50 -12.18
C PHE A 233 -9.71 -13.72 -13.49
N SER A 234 -10.16 -14.94 -13.77
CA SER A 234 -11.05 -15.25 -14.88
C SER A 234 -12.41 -15.69 -14.34
N ILE A 235 -13.40 -14.81 -14.56
CA ILE A 235 -14.83 -14.83 -14.20
C ILE A 235 -15.14 -14.13 -12.89
#